data_AF-A0A9E4A876-F1
#
_entry.id   AF-A0A9E4A876-F1
#
_cell.length_a   1.000
_cell.length_b   1.000
_cell.length_c   1.000
_cell.angle_alpha   90.00
_cell.angle_beta   90.00
_cell.angle_gamma   90.00
#
_symmetry.space_group_name_H-M   'P 1'
#
loop_
_entity.id
_entity.type
_entity.pdbx_description
1 polymer ?
#
loop_
_entity_poly.entity_id
_entity_poly.type
_entity_poly.pdbx_seq_one_letter_code
_entity_poly.pdbx_strand_id
1 'polypeptide(L)'
;MMLPDQVYKGESVEADFCLATIPDFNTLIAKSQDHQTPVFALTPEQIGQAGRVEEITLKSRDSFQQIFSELADKIIGLTTYASSD
;
A
#
# COMPACT_ATOMS: atom_id res chain seq x y z
N MET A 1 -8.43 4.81 -23.99
CA MET A 1 -7.75 6.13 -24.01
C MET A 1 -6.88 6.20 -22.76
N MET A 2 -5.67 6.75 -22.86
CA MET A 2 -4.83 7.04 -21.69
C MET A 2 -4.95 8.52 -21.33
N LEU A 3 -4.67 8.87 -20.07
CA LEU A 3 -4.65 10.27 -19.64
C LEU A 3 -3.42 10.99 -20.26
N PRO A 4 -3.41 12.33 -20.29
CA PRO A 4 -2.22 13.07 -20.68
C PRO A 4 -1.05 12.80 -19.71
N ASP A 5 0.18 12.69 -20.22
CA ASP A 5 1.40 12.45 -19.43
C ASP A 5 1.59 13.43 -18.27
N GLN A 6 1.09 14.66 -18.42
CA GLN A 6 1.18 15.69 -17.38
C GLN A 6 0.37 15.33 -16.13
N VAL A 7 -0.74 14.59 -16.30
CA VAL A 7 -1.57 14.12 -15.19
C VAL A 7 -0.84 13.04 -14.40
N TYR A 8 -0.20 12.08 -15.08
CA TYR A 8 0.64 11.07 -14.43
C TYR A 8 1.82 11.69 -13.67
N LYS A 9 2.51 12.67 -14.26
CA LYS A 9 3.59 13.41 -13.58
C LYS A 9 3.09 14.20 -12.37
N GLY A 10 1.87 14.74 -12.43
CA GLY A 10 1.23 15.43 -11.30
C GLY A 10 1.05 14.53 -10.08
N GLU A 11 0.77 13.25 -10.32
CA GLU A 11 0.60 12.22 -9.29
C GLU A 11 1.91 11.47 -8.96
N SER A 12 3.08 12.00 -9.35
CA SER A 12 4.38 11.35 -9.15
C SER A 12 4.42 9.90 -9.69
N VAL A 13 3.77 9.68 -10.83
CA VAL A 13 3.86 8.43 -11.60
C VAL A 13 4.95 8.61 -12.65
N GLU A 14 5.95 7.74 -12.58
CA GLU A 14 7.08 7.73 -13.51
C GLU A 14 6.65 7.30 -14.92
N ALA A 15 7.54 7.48 -15.90
CA ALA A 15 7.26 7.18 -17.31
C ALA A 15 7.02 5.68 -17.60
N ASP A 16 7.31 4.79 -16.65
CA ASP A 16 7.00 3.36 -16.71
C ASP A 16 5.54 3.06 -16.28
N PHE A 17 4.80 4.08 -15.85
CA PHE A 17 3.43 4.00 -15.34
C PHE A 17 3.27 3.09 -14.12
N CYS A 18 4.36 2.81 -13.39
CA CYS A 18 4.31 2.06 -12.15
C CYS A 18 3.69 2.92 -11.03
N LEU A 19 2.57 2.48 -10.47
CA LEU A 19 1.85 3.23 -9.44
C LEU A 19 2.46 3.00 -8.04
N ALA A 20 2.81 1.75 -7.73
CA ALA A 20 3.46 1.38 -6.48
C ALA A 20 4.15 0.01 -6.61
N THR A 21 5.23 -0.17 -5.85
CA THR A 21 5.91 -1.46 -5.68
C THR A 21 5.57 -2.01 -4.31
N ILE A 22 4.88 -3.14 -4.25
CA ILE A 22 4.46 -3.76 -3.00
C ILE A 22 5.45 -4.89 -2.66
N PRO A 23 6.17 -4.81 -1.52
CA PRO A 23 7.09 -5.87 -1.11
C PRO A 23 6.34 -7.12 -0.65
N ASP A 24 7.05 -8.24 -0.50
CA ASP A 24 6.46 -9.48 0.00
C ASP A 24 5.93 -9.32 1.43
N PHE A 25 4.72 -9.82 1.68
CA PHE A 25 4.03 -9.69 2.97
C PHE A 25 4.63 -10.58 4.07
N ASN A 26 5.55 -11.50 3.74
CA ASN A 26 6.18 -12.45 4.65
C ASN A 26 5.14 -13.22 5.49
N THR A 27 5.34 -13.31 6.81
CA THR A 27 4.42 -14.01 7.72
C THR A 27 3.11 -13.23 7.95
N LEU A 28 3.04 -11.95 7.60
CA LEU A 28 1.83 -11.14 7.80
C LEU A 28 0.66 -11.59 6.93
N ILE A 29 0.91 -12.14 5.74
CA ILE A 29 -0.19 -12.59 4.86
C ILE A 29 -0.97 -13.75 5.48
N ALA A 30 -0.27 -14.69 6.12
CA ALA A 30 -0.91 -15.81 6.81
C ALA A 30 -1.78 -15.29 7.96
N LYS A 31 -1.24 -14.38 8.78
CA LYS A 31 -1.99 -13.74 9.88
C LYS A 31 -3.19 -12.94 9.39
N SER A 32 -3.04 -12.21 8.29
CA SER A 32 -4.10 -11.45 7.65
C SER A 32 -5.25 -12.34 7.21
N GLN A 33 -4.93 -13.49 6.61
CA GLN A 33 -5.91 -14.48 6.17
C GLN A 33 -6.61 -15.14 7.37
N ASP A 34 -5.85 -15.58 8.37
CA ASP A 34 -6.38 -16.23 9.58
C ASP A 34 -7.36 -15.33 10.34
N HIS A 35 -7.04 -14.03 10.45
CA HIS A 35 -7.85 -13.05 11.16
C HIS A 35 -8.80 -12.26 10.26
N GLN A 36 -8.84 -12.57 8.96
CA GLN A 36 -9.64 -11.85 7.95
C GLN A 36 -9.49 -10.32 8.04
N THR A 37 -8.28 -9.87 8.39
CA THR A 37 -7.95 -8.47 8.67
C THR A 37 -6.90 -8.03 7.66
N PRO A 38 -7.02 -6.85 7.02
CA PRO A 38 -5.99 -6.35 6.11
C PRO A 38 -4.61 -6.35 6.75
N VAL A 39 -3.56 -6.69 5.99
CA VAL A 39 -2.17 -6.80 6.51
C VAL A 39 -1.75 -5.57 7.31
N PHE A 40 -2.07 -4.38 6.81
CA PHE A 40 -1.74 -3.11 7.46
C PHE A 40 -2.58 -2.80 8.71
N ALA A 41 -3.70 -3.50 8.91
CA ALA A 41 -4.62 -3.32 10.03
C ALA A 41 -4.46 -4.40 11.12
N LEU A 42 -3.52 -5.34 10.96
CA LEU A 42 -3.23 -6.37 11.95
C LEU A 42 -2.75 -5.74 13.27
N THR A 43 -3.34 -6.18 14.38
CA THR A 43 -2.94 -5.76 15.72
C THR A 43 -1.72 -6.56 16.21
N PRO A 44 -0.95 -6.04 17.18
CA PRO A 44 0.16 -6.79 17.79
C PRO A 44 -0.27 -8.16 18.32
N GLU A 45 -1.46 -8.24 18.90
CA GLU A 45 -2.03 -9.48 19.44
C GLU A 45 -2.33 -10.51 18.34
N GLN A 46 -2.82 -10.07 17.17
CA GLN A 46 -3.07 -10.93 16.01
C GLN A 46 -1.76 -11.42 15.38
N ILE A 47 -0.73 -10.57 15.36
CA ILE A 47 0.61 -10.94 14.88
C ILE A 47 1.22 -12.03 15.77
N GLY A 48 1.06 -11.91 17.09
CA GLY A 48 1.44 -12.93 18.06
C GLY A 48 2.95 -13.24 18.07
N GLN A 49 3.78 -12.24 17.78
CA GLN A 49 5.24 -12.30 17.88
C GLN A 49 5.71 -11.47 19.07
N ALA A 50 6.91 -11.73 19.57
CA ALA A 50 7.47 -11.00 20.70
C ALA A 50 8.92 -10.58 20.44
N GLY A 51 9.32 -9.47 21.08
CA GLY A 51 10.69 -8.96 21.05
C GLY A 51 11.08 -8.40 19.69
N ARG A 52 12.33 -8.58 19.28
CA ARG A 52 12.87 -7.94 18.06
C ARG A 52 12.11 -8.29 16.78
N VAL A 53 11.51 -9.50 16.72
CA VAL A 53 10.72 -9.92 15.55
C VAL A 53 9.41 -9.14 15.48
N GLU A 54 8.75 -8.91 16.61
CA GLU A 54 7.54 -8.09 16.70
C GLU A 54 7.78 -6.67 16.19
N GLU A 55 8.85 -6.02 16.65
CA GLU A 55 9.19 -4.66 16.22
C GLU A 55 9.41 -4.56 14.71
N ILE A 56 10.10 -5.54 14.11
CA ILE A 56 10.35 -5.58 12.67
C ILE A 56 9.03 -5.81 11.91
N THR A 57 8.21 -6.72 12.38
CA THR A 57 6.92 -7.06 11.77
C THR A 57 5.93 -5.89 11.84
N LEU A 58 5.88 -5.17 12.96
CA LEU A 58 5.07 -3.96 13.10
C LEU A 58 5.56 -2.83 12.18
N LYS A 59 6.87 -2.63 12.04
CA LYS A 59 7.43 -1.68 11.07
C LYS A 59 7.08 -2.06 9.63
N SER A 60 7.11 -3.35 9.30
CA SER A 60 6.70 -3.83 7.99
C SER A 60 5.20 -3.57 7.74
N ARG A 61 4.34 -3.85 8.72
CA ARG A 61 2.91 -3.51 8.68
C ARG A 61 2.70 -2.02 8.39
N ASP A 62 3.40 -1.14 9.10
CA ASP A 62 3.29 0.30 8.93
C ASP A 62 3.77 0.76 7.55
N SER A 63 4.85 0.18 7.05
CA SER A 63 5.32 0.45 5.69
C SER A 63 4.27 0.06 4.65
N PHE A 64 3.55 -1.05 4.84
CA PHE A 64 2.43 -1.40 3.96
C PHE A 64 1.32 -0.36 4.02
N GLN A 65 0.92 0.10 5.21
CA GLN A 65 -0.09 1.15 5.34
C GLN A 65 0.28 2.38 4.50
N GLN A 66 1.54 2.81 4.59
CA GLN A 66 2.03 3.95 3.82
C GLN A 66 1.97 3.69 2.31
N ILE A 67 2.53 2.57 1.84
CA ILE A 67 2.53 2.21 0.40
C ILE A 67 1.11 2.17 -0.17
N PHE A 68 0.17 1.55 0.55
CA PHE A 68 -1.23 1.48 0.10
C PHE A 68 -1.93 2.83 0.12
N SER A 69 -1.61 3.70 1.10
CA SER A 69 -2.17 5.05 1.16
C SER A 69 -1.67 5.89 -0.02
N GLU A 70 -0.36 5.88 -0.28
CA GLU A 70 0.23 6.58 -1.42
C GLU A 70 -0.31 6.07 -2.76
N LEU A 71 -0.49 4.75 -2.90
CA LEU A 71 -1.12 4.16 -4.08
C LEU A 71 -2.56 4.64 -4.25
N ALA A 72 -3.34 4.69 -3.17
CA ALA A 72 -4.72 5.16 -3.20
C ALA A 72 -4.81 6.62 -3.61
N ASP A 73 -3.97 7.49 -3.04
CA ASP A 73 -3.92 8.91 -3.37
C ASP A 73 -3.65 9.13 -4.86
N LYS A 74 -2.65 8.43 -5.43
CA LYS A 74 -2.37 8.46 -6.87
C LYS A 74 -3.58 8.06 -7.72
N ILE A 75 -4.26 6.96 -7.35
CA ILE A 75 -5.45 6.49 -8.09
C ILE A 75 -6.57 7.54 -8.02
N ILE A 76 -6.81 8.13 -6.85
CA ILE A 76 -7.82 9.17 -6.66
C ILE A 76 -7.50 10.39 -7.52
N GLY A 77 -6.26 10.85 -7.55
CA GLY A 77 -5.84 11.98 -8.38
C GLY A 77 -6.07 11.73 -9.87
N LEU A 78 -5.62 10.57 -10.37
CA LEU A 78 -5.80 10.19 -11.78
C LEU A 78 -7.29 10.06 -12.16
N THR A 79 -8.11 9.46 -11.31
CA THR A 79 -9.54 9.20 -11.61
C THR A 79 -10.41 10.44 -11.43
N THR A 80 -10.03 11.36 -10.54
CA THR A 80 -10.70 12.65 -10.38
C THR A 80 -10.48 13.52 -11.61
N TYR A 81 -9.26 13.57 -12.14
CA TYR A 81 -8.98 14.24 -13.41
C TYR A 81 -9.86 13.67 -14.52
N ALA A 82 -9.90 12.34 -14.66
CA ALA A 82 -10.67 11.66 -15.71
C ALA A 82 -12.18 11.92 -15.66
N SER A 83 -12.72 12.27 -14.49
CA SER A 83 -14.15 12.56 -14.30
C SER A 83 -14.49 14.04 -14.51
N SER A 84 -13.48 14.89 -14.63
CA SER A 84 -13.61 16.36 -14.73
C SER A 84 -13.45 16.89 -16.16
N ASP A 85 -12.99 16.04 -17.09
CA ASP A 85 -12.90 16.24 -18.54
C ASP A 85 -14.11 15.57 -19.25
#